data_AF-A0A822L5R9-F1
#
_entry.id   AF-A0A822L5R9-F1
#
_cell.length_a   1.000
_cell.length_b   1.000
_cell.length_c   1.000
_cell.angle_alpha   90.00
_cell.angle_beta   90.00
_cell.angle_gamma   90.00
#
_symmetry.space_group_name_H-M   'P 1'
#
loop_
_entity.id
_entity.type
_entity.pdbx_description
1 polymer ?
#
loop_
_entity_poly.entity_id
_entity_poly.type
_entity_poly.pdbx_seq_one_letter_code
_entity_poly.pdbx_strand_id
1 'polypeptide(L)'
;MISNTEKPLKVNSTLATLLSELGEECEAVLFLLSQLKLPSLTDDQKGDILAELIGSITHLHVHTENLPDLIGNEILALPDDQ
;
A
#
# COMPACT_ATOMS: atom_id res chain seq x y z
N MET A 1 2.19 15.21 -19.96
CA MET A 1 3.28 14.59 -19.18
C MET A 1 3.63 15.54 -18.07
N ILE A 2 3.02 15.39 -16.90
CA ILE A 2 3.43 16.11 -15.70
C ILE A 2 4.51 15.26 -15.06
N SER A 3 5.76 15.72 -15.19
CA SER A 3 6.88 15.16 -14.43
C SER A 3 6.66 15.53 -12.96
N ASN A 4 6.01 14.65 -12.22
CA ASN A 4 6.01 14.71 -10.77
C ASN A 4 7.43 14.35 -10.33
N THR A 5 8.28 15.36 -10.12
CA THR A 5 9.50 15.18 -9.35
C THR A 5 9.10 14.96 -7.90
N GLU A 6 8.67 13.74 -7.59
CA GLU A 6 8.51 13.29 -6.23
C GLU A 6 9.89 13.30 -5.60
N LYS A 7 10.14 14.32 -4.79
CA LYS A 7 11.32 14.35 -3.95
C LYS A 7 11.20 13.13 -3.03
N PRO A 8 12.14 12.17 -3.07
CA PRO A 8 12.02 10.96 -2.26
C PRO A 8 11.86 11.38 -0.80
N LEU A 9 10.89 10.77 -0.12
CA LEU A 9 10.70 10.93 1.32
C LEU A 9 12.06 10.64 1.96
N LYS A 10 12.67 11.63 2.60
CA LYS A 10 13.96 11.44 3.30
C LYS A 10 13.66 10.76 4.63
N VAL A 11 13.42 9.46 4.57
CA VAL A 11 13.22 8.58 5.72
C VAL A 11 14.26 7.48 5.70
N ASN A 12 14.40 6.72 6.78
CA ASN A 12 15.31 5.59 6.77
C ASN A 12 14.94 4.58 5.65
N SER A 13 15.93 3.85 5.14
CA SER A 13 15.74 2.97 3.97
C SER A 13 14.70 1.88 4.19
N THR A 14 14.59 1.37 5.41
CA THR A 14 13.59 0.35 5.76
C THR A 14 12.17 0.92 5.64
N LEU A 15 11.93 2.10 6.21
CA LEU A 15 10.63 2.77 6.14
C LEU A 15 10.29 3.16 4.69
N ALA A 16 11.27 3.64 3.92
CA ALA A 16 11.07 3.94 2.51
C ALA A 16 10.61 2.71 1.71
N THR A 17 11.26 1.55 1.91
CA THR A 17 10.86 0.29 1.27
C THR A 17 9.47 -0.14 1.70
N LEU A 18 9.17 -0.15 3.00
CA LEU A 18 7.86 -0.54 3.51
C LEU A 18 6.72 0.35 3.01
N LEU A 19 6.96 1.66 2.87
CA LEU A 19 5.99 2.59 2.30
C LEU A 19 5.75 2.33 0.80
N SER A 20 6.79 1.95 0.05
CA SER A 20 6.67 1.54 -1.35
C SER A 20 5.83 0.27 -1.47
N GLU A 21 6.16 -0.77 -0.70
CA GLU A 21 5.43 -2.04 -0.67
C GLU A 21 3.97 -1.86 -0.26
N LEU A 22 3.72 -1.01 0.76
CA LEU A 22 2.36 -0.66 1.17
C LEU A 22 1.58 0.01 0.02
N GLY A 23 2.23 0.90 -0.73
CA GLY A 23 1.63 1.55 -1.89
C GLY A 23 1.24 0.55 -2.98
N GLU A 24 2.14 -0.35 -3.33
CA GLU A 24 1.91 -1.43 -4.31
C GLU A 24 0.73 -2.32 -3.91
N GLU A 25 0.66 -2.75 -2.65
CA GLU A 25 -0.46 -3.57 -2.16
C GLU A 25 -1.79 -2.79 -2.10
N CYS A 26 -1.76 -1.49 -1.77
CA CYS A 26 -2.96 -0.66 -1.83
C CYS A 26 -3.49 -0.52 -3.26
N GLU A 27 -2.61 -0.36 -4.25
CA GLU A 27 -2.98 -0.34 -5.67
C GLU A 27 -3.60 -1.67 -6.10
N ALA A 28 -3.03 -2.80 -5.67
CA ALA A 28 -3.57 -4.13 -5.93
C ALA A 28 -4.99 -4.28 -5.38
N VAL A 29 -5.24 -3.87 -4.13
CA VAL A 29 -6.59 -3.89 -3.53
C VAL A 29 -7.56 -3.03 -4.32
N LEU A 30 -7.18 -1.79 -4.66
CA LEU A 30 -8.05 -0.89 -5.42
C LEU A 30 -8.39 -1.48 -6.80
N PHE A 31 -7.41 -2.09 -7.46
CA PHE A 31 -7.60 -2.78 -8.73
C PHE A 31 -8.59 -3.95 -8.60
N LEU A 32 -8.40 -4.85 -7.65
CA LEU A 32 -9.29 -6.00 -7.40
C LEU A 32 -10.72 -5.56 -7.06
N LEU A 33 -10.88 -4.53 -6.22
CA LEU A 33 -12.19 -3.94 -5.91
C LEU A 33 -12.85 -3.32 -7.15
N SER A 34 -12.07 -2.79 -8.10
CA SER A 34 -12.61 -2.30 -9.37
C SER A 34 -13.09 -3.45 -10.26
N GLN A 35 -12.37 -4.58 -10.28
CA GLN A 35 -12.78 -5.76 -11.04
C GLN A 35 -14.09 -6.35 -10.51
N LEU A 36 -14.28 -6.40 -9.19
CA LEU A 36 -15.53 -6.86 -8.57
C LEU A 36 -16.79 -6.06 -8.98
N LYS A 37 -16.61 -4.85 -9.53
CA LYS A 37 -17.72 -4.01 -10.01
C LYS A 37 -18.14 -4.33 -11.45
N LEU A 38 -17.42 -5.21 -12.15
CA LEU A 38 -17.75 -5.56 -13.53
C LEU A 38 -19.08 -6.34 -13.58
N PRO A 39 -20.01 -5.97 -14.48
CA PRO A 39 -21.39 -6.47 -14.47
C PRO A 39 -21.55 -7.92 -14.94
N SER A 40 -20.52 -8.52 -15.53
CA SER A 40 -20.57 -9.84 -16.17
C SER A 40 -19.41 -10.73 -15.75
N LEU A 41 -19.12 -10.77 -14.45
CA LEU A 41 -18.22 -11.76 -13.85
C LEU A 41 -18.91 -13.12 -13.76
N THR A 42 -18.21 -14.16 -14.18
CA THR A 42 -18.56 -15.54 -13.84
C THR A 42 -18.24 -15.84 -12.37
N ASP A 43 -18.84 -16.89 -11.81
CA ASP A 43 -18.57 -17.29 -10.42
C ASP A 43 -17.11 -17.70 -10.21
N ASP A 44 -16.48 -18.33 -11.21
CA ASP A 44 -15.05 -18.68 -11.16
C ASP A 44 -14.17 -17.43 -11.10
N GLN A 45 -14.39 -16.46 -12.00
CA GLN A 45 -13.66 -15.19 -11.99
C GLN A 45 -13.86 -14.42 -10.69
N LYS A 46 -15.08 -14.44 -10.15
CA LYS A 46 -15.37 -13.83 -8.84
C LYS A 46 -14.61 -14.55 -7.73
N GLY A 47 -14.52 -15.87 -7.76
CA GLY A 47 -13.74 -16.68 -6.84
C GLY A 47 -12.26 -16.31 -6.87
N ASP A 48 -11.67 -16.22 -8.05
CA ASP A 48 -10.27 -15.84 -8.25
C ASP A 48 -9.98 -14.44 -7.71
N ILE A 49 -10.81 -13.44 -8.06
CA ILE A 49 -10.65 -12.07 -7.57
C ILE A 49 -10.75 -12.00 -6.04
N LEU A 50 -11.66 -12.76 -5.43
CA LEU A 50 -11.80 -12.80 -3.98
C LEU A 50 -10.62 -13.49 -3.30
N ALA A 51 -10.06 -14.54 -3.92
CA ALA A 51 -8.87 -15.24 -3.43
C ALA A 51 -7.62 -14.35 -3.49
N GLU A 52 -7.47 -13.55 -4.55
CA GLU A 52 -6.40 -12.56 -4.65
C GLU A 52 -6.61 -11.43 -3.63
N LEU A 53 -7.85 -10.95 -3.46
CA LEU A 53 -8.17 -9.87 -2.54
C LEU A 53 -7.86 -10.23 -1.09
N ILE A 54 -8.15 -11.47 -0.65
CA ILE A 54 -7.79 -11.90 0.71
C ILE A 54 -6.27 -11.97 0.89
N GLY A 55 -5.52 -12.30 -0.17
CA GLY A 55 -4.05 -12.24 -0.20
C GLY A 55 -3.55 -10.81 0.05
N SER A 56 -3.98 -9.85 -0.77
CA SER A 56 -3.57 -8.44 -0.61
C SER A 56 -4.00 -7.84 0.73
N ILE A 57 -5.20 -8.16 1.25
CA ILE A 57 -5.62 -7.72 2.59
C ILE A 57 -4.69 -8.30 3.67
N THR A 58 -4.27 -9.56 3.54
CA THR A 58 -3.33 -10.19 4.47
C THR A 58 -1.95 -9.53 4.40
N HIS A 59 -1.44 -9.24 3.20
CA HIS A 59 -0.19 -8.51 3.02
C HIS A 59 -0.26 -7.11 3.63
N LEU A 60 -1.35 -6.36 3.39
CA LEU A 60 -1.57 -5.06 4.02
C LEU A 60 -1.56 -5.15 5.55
N HIS A 61 -2.19 -6.17 6.11
CA HIS A 61 -2.18 -6.37 7.57
C HIS A 61 -0.76 -6.56 8.11
N VAL A 62 0.05 -7.40 7.45
CA VAL A 62 1.45 -7.64 7.83
C VAL A 62 2.29 -6.38 7.65
N HIS A 63 2.19 -5.69 6.51
CA HIS A 63 2.94 -4.46 6.26
C HIS A 63 2.60 -3.35 7.25
N THR A 64 1.35 -3.28 7.72
CA THR A 64 0.89 -2.22 8.62
C THR A 64 1.09 -2.54 10.10
N GLU A 65 1.50 -3.76 10.48
CA GLU A 65 1.61 -4.17 11.89
C GLU A 65 2.61 -3.29 12.68
N ASN A 66 3.80 -3.05 12.13
CA ASN A 66 4.86 -2.27 12.79
C ASN A 66 5.07 -0.88 12.17
N LEU A 67 4.38 -0.58 11.07
CA LEU A 67 4.58 0.64 10.31
C LEU A 67 4.21 1.92 11.07
N PRO A 68 3.14 1.97 11.91
CA PRO A 68 2.83 3.15 12.72
C PRO A 68 3.98 3.57 13.63
N ASP A 69 4.67 2.61 14.25
CA ASP A 69 5.80 2.90 15.13
C ASP A 69 7.01 3.42 14.34
N LEU A 70 7.28 2.84 13.18
CA LEU A 70 8.36 3.31 12.29
C LEU A 70 8.09 4.74 11.80
N ILE A 71 6.85 5.04 11.42
CA ILE A 71 6.43 6.40 11.05
C ILE A 71 6.54 7.34 12.25
N GLY A 72 6.12 6.91 13.44
CA GLY A 72 6.22 7.70 14.67
C GLY A 72 7.66 8.05 15.03
N ASN A 73 8.57 7.08 14.94
CA ASN A 73 10.00 7.29 15.16
C ASN A 73 10.60 8.28 14.16
N GLU A 74 10.19 8.21 12.89
CA GLU A 74 10.63 9.14 11.85
C GLU A 74 10.11 10.56 12.14
N ILE A 75 8.85 10.72 12.55
CA ILE A 75 8.28 12.01 12.96
C ILE A 75 9.07 12.62 14.12
N LEU A 76 9.42 11.83 15.14
CA LEU A 76 10.22 12.29 16.28
C LEU A 76 11.66 12.66 15.91
N ALA A 77 12.17 12.13 14.79
CA ALA A 77 13.51 12.43 14.29
C ALA A 77 13.54 13.66 13.36
N LEU A 78 12.39 14.20 12.97
CA LEU A 78 12.32 15.45 12.22
C LEU A 78 12.88 16.60 13.06
N PRO A 79 13.66 17.51 12.46
CA PRO A 79 14.10 18.70 13.18
C PRO A 79 12.88 19.53 13.56
N ASP A 80 12.82 20.01 14.80
CA ASP A 80 11.90 21.08 15.17
C ASP A 80 12.22 22.28 14.28
N ASP A 81 11.22 22.80 13.56
CA ASP A 81 11.33 24.06 12.84
C ASP A 81 11.80 25.14 13.84
N GLN A 82 13.04 25.62 13.67
CA GLN A 82 13.58 26.76 14.43
C GLN A 82 12.88 28.06 14.05
#